data_AF-A0A354I537-F1
#
_entry.id   AF-A0A354I537-F1
#
_cell.length_a   1.000
_cell.length_b   1.000
_cell.length_c   1.000
_cell.angle_alpha   90.00
_cell.angle_beta   90.00
_cell.angle_gamma   90.00
#
_symmetry.space_group_name_H-M   'P 1'
#
loop_
_entity.id
_entity.type
_entity.pdbx_description
1 polymer ?
#
loop_
_entity_poly.entity_id
_entity_poly.type
_entity_poly.pdbx_seq_one_letter_code
_entity_poly.pdbx_strand_id
1 'polypeptide(L)'
;MTKKEAISIISKCAALYDANLCDRQLAFVYRDGNNQTGFVEVIFRSNNFMHFTGIDTKNHIKANAFYRNALDKRLKESDIQFKNNHTTELKLQILQSIMNIPFSARMIGDYTGAHLDLYTEKVAGTTTACLGLILRGNEYIPNTILKEDIRNITPKPPGKIFAIFRKPIRQDKYTELTFRNGNIDITKKCLPPDLLEKVDMSIFVSETKS
;
A
#
# COMPACT_ATOMS: atom_id res chain seq x y z
N MET A 1 8.10 2.77 23.15
CA MET A 1 7.77 1.43 22.61
C MET A 1 8.91 0.51 22.93
N THR A 2 8.65 -0.69 23.45
CA THR A 2 9.67 -1.71 23.70
C THR A 2 9.89 -2.58 22.46
N LYS A 3 11.02 -3.29 22.38
CA LYS A 3 11.26 -4.26 21.28
C LYS A 3 10.24 -5.38 21.26
N LYS A 4 9.82 -5.85 22.43
CA LYS A 4 8.75 -6.86 22.58
C LYS A 4 7.42 -6.38 22.01
N GLU A 5 7.02 -5.14 22.31
CA GLU A 5 5.83 -4.51 21.71
C GLU A 5 5.96 -4.40 20.19
N ALA A 6 7.11 -3.92 19.70
CA ALA A 6 7.38 -3.82 18.27
C ALA A 6 7.27 -5.17 17.56
N ILE A 7 7.88 -6.24 18.10
CA ILE A 7 7.79 -7.60 17.53
C ILE A 7 6.35 -8.09 17.48
N SER A 8 5.55 -7.81 18.52
CA SER A 8 4.12 -8.16 18.54
C SER A 8 3.37 -7.46 17.39
N ILE A 9 3.57 -6.14 17.23
CA ILE A 9 2.97 -5.36 16.15
C ILE A 9 3.42 -5.88 14.77
N ILE A 10 4.72 -6.12 14.60
CA ILE A 10 5.32 -6.60 13.35
C ILE A 10 4.76 -7.97 12.99
N SER A 11 4.69 -8.91 13.94
CA SER A 11 4.20 -10.27 13.67
C SER A 11 2.71 -10.26 13.31
N LYS A 12 1.90 -9.46 13.99
CA LYS A 12 0.48 -9.26 13.64
C LYS A 12 0.35 -8.66 12.24
N CYS A 13 1.15 -7.64 11.91
CA CYS A 13 1.09 -6.99 10.62
C CYS A 13 1.67 -7.86 9.49
N ALA A 14 2.58 -8.80 9.78
CA ALA A 14 3.08 -9.75 8.80
C ALA A 14 1.96 -10.68 8.31
N ALA A 15 1.09 -11.14 9.20
CA ALA A 15 -0.10 -11.92 8.83
C ALA A 15 -1.09 -11.10 7.99
N LEU A 16 -1.32 -9.83 8.33
CA LEU A 16 -2.13 -8.94 7.50
C LEU A 16 -1.49 -8.66 6.15
N TYR A 17 -0.16 -8.51 6.09
CA TYR A 17 0.57 -8.33 4.85
C TYR A 17 0.40 -9.53 3.94
N ASP A 18 0.59 -10.75 4.47
CA ASP A 18 0.38 -12.01 3.74
C ASP A 18 -1.03 -12.09 3.15
N ALA A 19 -2.04 -11.84 3.99
CA ALA A 19 -3.43 -11.89 3.58
C ALA A 19 -3.82 -10.82 2.55
N ASN A 20 -3.25 -9.61 2.64
CA ASN A 20 -3.79 -8.46 1.91
C ASN A 20 -2.94 -7.95 0.76
N LEU A 21 -1.62 -8.15 0.80
CA LEU A 21 -0.66 -7.43 -0.03
C LEU A 21 0.44 -8.33 -0.60
N CYS A 22 1.02 -9.26 0.15
CA CYS A 22 2.15 -10.04 -0.33
C CYS A 22 1.80 -10.82 -1.60
N ASP A 23 2.67 -10.73 -2.60
CA ASP A 23 2.51 -11.32 -3.94
C ASP A 23 1.22 -10.90 -4.67
N ARG A 24 0.74 -9.69 -4.36
CA ARG A 24 -0.43 -9.07 -5.01
C ARG A 24 -0.05 -7.78 -5.72
N GLN A 25 -0.88 -7.46 -6.71
CA GLN A 25 -0.89 -6.20 -7.41
C GLN A 25 -2.20 -5.46 -7.11
N LEU A 26 -2.11 -4.17 -6.83
CA LEU A 26 -3.25 -3.28 -6.66
C LEU A 26 -3.36 -2.33 -7.85
N ALA A 27 -4.57 -1.94 -8.24
CA ALA A 27 -4.80 -0.77 -9.09
C ALA A 27 -5.64 0.26 -8.30
N PHE A 28 -5.03 1.39 -7.98
CA PHE A 28 -5.73 2.53 -7.39
C PHE A 28 -6.34 3.37 -8.51
N VAL A 29 -7.68 3.36 -8.64
CA VAL A 29 -8.39 4.14 -9.66
C VAL A 29 -8.91 5.41 -9.04
N TYR A 30 -8.58 6.55 -9.64
CA TYR A 30 -8.83 7.85 -9.07
C TYR A 30 -9.33 8.86 -10.09
N ARG A 31 -9.93 9.94 -9.59
CA ARG A 31 -10.14 11.17 -10.37
C ARG A 31 -9.19 12.25 -9.91
N ASP A 32 -8.49 12.89 -10.83
CA ASP A 32 -7.58 13.99 -10.54
C ASP A 32 -8.34 15.32 -10.28
N GLY A 33 -7.60 16.40 -10.09
CA GLY A 33 -8.17 17.74 -9.88
C GLY A 33 -8.94 18.29 -11.08
N ASN A 34 -8.70 17.76 -12.28
CA ASN A 34 -9.42 18.09 -13.52
C ASN A 34 -10.58 17.12 -13.79
N ASN A 35 -10.93 16.27 -12.81
CA ASN A 35 -11.95 15.23 -12.92
C ASN A 35 -11.66 14.20 -14.01
N GLN A 36 -10.40 14.09 -14.46
CA GLN A 36 -9.94 13.05 -15.38
C GLN A 36 -9.69 11.76 -14.59
N THR A 37 -10.03 10.64 -15.19
CA THR A 37 -9.86 9.33 -14.56
C THR A 37 -8.47 8.79 -14.89
N GLY A 38 -7.72 8.41 -13.85
CA GLY A 38 -6.44 7.75 -13.95
C GLY A 38 -6.37 6.51 -13.06
N PHE A 39 -5.29 5.75 -13.20
CA PHE A 39 -4.99 4.64 -12.31
C PHE A 39 -3.49 4.49 -12.08
N VAL A 40 -3.12 3.93 -10.93
CA VAL A 40 -1.74 3.55 -10.60
C VAL A 40 -1.72 2.09 -10.16
N GLU A 41 -0.92 1.28 -10.85
CA GLU A 41 -0.70 -0.12 -10.51
C GLU A 41 0.52 -0.27 -9.61
N VAL A 42 0.39 -1.01 -8.50
CA VAL A 42 1.45 -1.20 -7.50
C VAL A 42 1.63 -2.67 -7.18
N ILE A 43 2.87 -3.15 -7.20
CA ILE A 43 3.24 -4.53 -6.89
C ILE A 43 3.86 -4.63 -5.50
N PHE A 44 3.36 -5.60 -4.72
CA PHE A 44 3.81 -5.87 -3.35
C PHE A 44 4.47 -7.25 -3.29
N ARG A 45 5.70 -7.29 -2.79
CA ARG A 45 6.52 -8.50 -2.64
C ARG A 45 6.96 -8.69 -1.20
N SER A 46 7.37 -9.90 -0.84
CA SER A 46 7.84 -10.22 0.51
C SER A 46 8.94 -9.29 1.04
N ASN A 47 9.85 -8.83 0.17
CA ASN A 47 10.96 -7.96 0.56
C ASN A 47 10.53 -6.53 0.91
N ASN A 48 9.34 -6.07 0.49
CA ASN A 48 8.85 -4.74 0.84
C ASN A 48 8.52 -4.62 2.33
N PHE A 49 8.07 -5.72 2.97
CA PHE A 49 7.55 -5.69 4.34
C PHE A 49 8.54 -5.11 5.35
N MET A 50 9.83 -5.45 5.26
CA MET A 50 10.85 -4.93 6.18
C MET A 50 10.99 -3.40 6.09
N HIS A 51 10.83 -2.81 4.89
CA HIS A 51 10.91 -1.35 4.73
C HIS A 51 9.75 -0.61 5.42
N PHE A 52 8.59 -1.28 5.55
CA PHE A 52 7.42 -0.73 6.22
C PHE A 52 7.57 -0.70 7.73
N THR A 53 8.35 -1.59 8.33
CA THR A 53 8.54 -1.60 9.78
C THR A 53 9.50 -0.52 10.25
N GLY A 54 10.41 -0.05 9.37
CA GLY A 54 11.46 0.88 9.74
C GLY A 54 12.48 0.28 10.71
N ILE A 55 12.53 -1.05 10.83
CA ILE A 55 13.48 -1.77 11.67
C ILE A 55 14.77 -2.01 10.92
N ASP A 56 15.90 -1.77 11.59
CA ASP A 56 17.19 -2.26 11.15
C ASP A 56 17.43 -3.65 11.76
N THR A 57 18.05 -4.55 10.99
CA THR A 57 18.30 -5.92 11.43
C THR A 57 19.74 -6.08 11.91
N LYS A 58 19.92 -6.80 13.02
CA LYS A 58 21.26 -7.25 13.43
C LYS A 58 21.64 -8.49 12.60
N ASN A 59 22.94 -8.73 12.42
CA ASN A 59 23.48 -9.87 11.67
C ASN A 59 23.04 -9.92 10.19
N HIS A 60 22.68 -8.79 9.58
CA HIS A 60 22.32 -8.69 8.16
C HIS A 60 21.20 -9.64 7.72
N ILE A 61 20.18 -9.85 8.57
CA ILE A 61 18.98 -10.61 8.18
C ILE A 61 18.38 -9.93 6.94
N LYS A 62 18.35 -10.66 5.82
CA LYS A 62 17.77 -10.18 4.56
C LYS A 62 16.26 -9.96 4.71
N ALA A 63 15.71 -9.00 3.96
CA ALA A 63 14.28 -8.62 4.05
C ALA A 63 13.30 -9.81 3.93
N ASN A 64 13.56 -10.74 3.00
CA ASN A 64 12.73 -11.95 2.85
C ASN A 64 12.80 -12.90 4.07
N ALA A 65 13.98 -12.99 4.71
CA ALA A 65 14.13 -13.78 5.92
C ALA A 65 13.47 -13.09 7.11
N PHE A 66 13.60 -11.75 7.21
CA PHE A 66 12.90 -10.95 8.21
C PHE A 66 11.38 -11.14 8.13
N TYR A 67 10.81 -11.03 6.93
CA TYR A 67 9.37 -11.23 6.72
C TYR A 67 8.90 -12.63 7.12
N ARG A 68 9.59 -13.69 6.67
CA ARG A 68 9.25 -15.08 7.07
C ARG A 68 9.33 -15.27 8.58
N ASN A 69 10.39 -14.76 9.22
CA ASN A 69 10.52 -14.86 10.67
C ASN A 69 9.42 -14.09 11.40
N ALA A 70 8.97 -12.95 10.87
CA ALA A 70 7.83 -12.20 11.43
C ALA A 70 6.52 -13.00 11.31
N LEU A 71 6.27 -13.56 10.13
CA LEU A 71 5.07 -14.34 9.84
C LEU A 71 4.99 -15.60 10.72
N ASP A 72 6.11 -16.30 10.86
CA ASP A 72 6.23 -17.51 11.69
C ASP A 72 6.36 -17.22 13.20
N LYS A 73 6.34 -15.94 13.61
CA LYS A 73 6.53 -15.50 15.00
C LYS A 73 7.87 -15.94 15.61
N ARG A 74 8.93 -15.96 14.80
CA ARG A 74 10.30 -16.38 15.17
C ARG A 74 11.27 -15.21 15.41
N LEU A 75 10.83 -13.96 15.27
CA LEU A 75 11.66 -12.78 15.55
C LEU A 75 11.96 -12.65 17.05
N LYS A 76 13.22 -12.36 17.37
CA LYS A 76 13.70 -12.10 18.74
C LYS A 76 14.11 -10.64 18.90
N GLU A 77 14.15 -10.17 20.14
CA GLU A 77 14.59 -8.80 20.45
C GLU A 77 16.06 -8.54 20.05
N SER A 78 16.87 -9.60 19.99
CA SER A 78 18.24 -9.56 19.46
C SER A 78 18.32 -9.29 17.97
N ASP A 79 17.26 -9.61 17.21
CA ASP A 79 17.27 -9.57 15.75
C ASP A 79 16.99 -8.16 15.21
N ILE A 80 16.39 -7.31 16.05
CA ILE A 80 15.89 -5.99 15.66
C ILE A 80 16.63 -4.84 16.37
N GLN A 81 16.72 -3.73 15.68
CA GLN A 81 17.22 -2.45 16.17
C GLN A 81 16.33 -1.33 15.67
N PHE A 82 15.99 -0.40 16.57
CA PHE A 82 15.26 0.80 16.19
C PHE A 82 16.21 1.81 15.57
N LYS A 83 15.70 2.58 14.62
CA LYS A 83 16.45 3.68 14.02
C LYS A 83 16.61 4.81 15.03
N ASN A 84 17.78 5.43 15.03
CA ASN A 84 18.10 6.54 15.94
C ASN A 84 17.24 7.80 15.69
N ASN A 85 16.60 7.90 14.52
CA ASN A 85 15.76 9.05 14.13
C ASN A 85 14.27 8.88 14.48
N HIS A 86 13.90 7.91 15.32
CA HIS A 86 12.52 7.63 15.76
C HIS A 86 11.49 7.31 14.66
N THR A 87 11.96 7.06 13.43
CA THR A 87 11.06 6.73 12.32
C THR A 87 10.45 5.34 12.45
N THR A 88 11.10 4.44 13.20
CA THR A 88 10.57 3.10 13.49
C THR A 88 9.22 3.19 14.20
N GLU A 89 9.13 3.98 15.28
CA GLU A 89 7.92 4.10 16.09
C GLU A 89 6.77 4.71 15.28
N LEU A 90 7.05 5.76 14.50
CA LEU A 90 6.06 6.38 13.62
C LEU A 90 5.51 5.38 12.60
N LYS A 91 6.37 4.58 11.98
CA LYS A 91 6.00 3.53 11.03
C LYS A 91 5.16 2.45 11.70
N LEU A 92 5.56 1.96 12.87
CA LEU A 92 4.83 0.91 13.59
C LEU A 92 3.44 1.36 14.05
N GLN A 93 3.24 2.64 14.36
CA GLN A 93 1.92 3.19 14.72
C GLN A 93 0.90 3.11 13.58
N ILE A 94 1.34 3.21 12.33
CA ILE A 94 0.45 3.19 11.15
C ILE A 94 0.54 1.88 10.35
N LEU A 95 1.43 0.96 10.71
CA LEU A 95 1.72 -0.24 9.93
C LEU A 95 0.44 -1.04 9.64
N GLN A 96 -0.39 -1.26 10.65
CA GLN A 96 -1.67 -1.96 10.49
C GLN A 96 -2.59 -1.26 9.47
N SER A 97 -2.66 0.07 9.47
CA SER A 97 -3.48 0.83 8.53
C SER A 97 -2.99 0.63 7.08
N ILE A 98 -1.66 0.59 6.89
CA ILE A 98 -1.06 0.33 5.58
C ILE A 98 -1.29 -1.11 5.12
N MET A 99 -1.27 -2.10 6.02
CA MET A 99 -1.59 -3.49 5.63
C MET A 99 -3.03 -3.64 5.11
N ASN A 100 -3.90 -2.67 5.43
CA ASN A 100 -5.28 -2.61 4.97
C ASN A 100 -5.52 -1.55 3.88
N ILE A 101 -4.44 -1.03 3.27
CA ILE A 101 -4.51 -0.02 2.20
C ILE A 101 -5.41 -0.41 1.01
N PRO A 102 -5.59 -1.70 0.61
CA PRO A 102 -6.51 -2.05 -0.48
C PRO A 102 -7.98 -1.71 -0.18
N PHE A 103 -8.33 -1.54 1.10
CA PHE A 103 -9.70 -1.27 1.56
C PHE A 103 -9.86 0.17 2.07
N SER A 104 -8.77 0.78 2.51
CA SER A 104 -8.80 2.04 3.25
C SER A 104 -8.34 3.27 2.45
N ALA A 105 -7.51 3.12 1.41
CA ALA A 105 -6.99 4.27 0.67
C ALA A 105 -8.12 5.11 0.05
N ARG A 106 -7.97 6.44 0.12
CA ARG A 106 -8.97 7.41 -0.40
C ARG A 106 -8.37 8.44 -1.32
N MET A 107 -7.07 8.66 -1.22
CA MET A 107 -6.38 9.70 -1.97
C MET A 107 -5.08 9.18 -2.56
N ILE A 108 -4.68 9.74 -3.68
CA ILE A 108 -3.40 9.49 -4.35
C ILE A 108 -2.90 10.78 -4.99
N GLY A 109 -1.58 10.95 -5.08
CA GLY A 109 -0.99 12.10 -5.75
C GLY A 109 0.52 11.99 -5.89
N ASP A 110 1.09 12.90 -6.66
CA ASP A 110 2.53 13.10 -6.72
C ASP A 110 3.01 13.62 -5.37
N TYR A 111 4.14 13.09 -4.90
CA TYR A 111 4.71 13.48 -3.64
C TYR A 111 5.44 14.82 -3.78
N THR A 112 5.08 15.79 -2.94
CA THR A 112 5.69 17.12 -2.90
C THR A 112 6.22 17.46 -1.50
N GLY A 113 6.42 16.46 -0.64
CA GLY A 113 6.90 16.68 0.71
C GLY A 113 8.36 17.11 0.76
N ALA A 114 8.68 18.02 1.67
CA ALA A 114 10.01 18.65 1.80
C ALA A 114 11.08 17.77 2.47
N HIS A 115 10.81 16.47 2.72
CA HIS A 115 11.79 15.58 3.36
C HIS A 115 12.94 15.27 2.40
N LEU A 116 14.05 16.00 2.54
CA LEU A 116 15.24 15.93 1.70
C LEU A 116 15.82 14.50 1.54
N ASP A 117 15.63 13.63 2.54
CA ASP A 117 16.16 12.26 2.54
C ASP A 117 15.18 11.21 2.00
N LEU A 118 13.96 11.59 1.65
CA LEU A 118 12.94 10.66 1.18
C LEU A 118 12.76 10.74 -0.34
N TYR A 119 13.34 9.75 -1.03
CA TYR A 119 13.06 9.53 -2.44
C TYR A 119 11.76 8.73 -2.62
N THR A 120 10.64 9.43 -2.87
CA THR A 120 9.35 8.83 -3.25
C THR A 120 8.70 9.70 -4.33
N GLU A 121 8.01 9.08 -5.29
CA GLU A 121 7.43 9.78 -6.44
C GLU A 121 5.94 10.04 -6.27
N LYS A 122 5.20 9.03 -5.80
CA LYS A 122 3.76 9.12 -5.52
C LYS A 122 3.47 8.66 -4.10
N VAL A 123 2.33 9.10 -3.59
CA VAL A 123 1.77 8.60 -2.33
C VAL A 123 0.31 8.22 -2.51
N ALA A 124 -0.11 7.11 -1.91
CA ALA A 124 -1.51 6.70 -1.81
C ALA A 124 -1.88 6.49 -0.33
N GLY A 125 -3.03 6.95 0.12
CA GLY A 125 -3.29 6.98 1.56
C GLY A 125 -4.60 7.63 1.98
N THR A 126 -4.58 8.03 3.25
CA THR A 126 -5.64 8.76 3.94
C THR A 126 -5.06 10.01 4.59
N THR A 127 -5.83 10.65 5.47
CA THR A 127 -5.35 11.75 6.31
C THR A 127 -4.47 11.30 7.48
N THR A 128 -4.27 9.99 7.68
CA THR A 128 -3.55 9.45 8.84
C THR A 128 -2.30 8.67 8.47
N ALA A 129 -2.25 8.11 7.26
CA ALA A 129 -1.17 7.25 6.82
C ALA A 129 -1.08 7.23 5.29
N CYS A 130 0.15 7.24 4.78
CA CYS A 130 0.45 7.19 3.35
C CYS A 130 1.44 6.06 3.03
N LEU A 131 1.22 5.40 1.90
CA LEU A 131 2.15 4.50 1.24
C LEU A 131 2.92 5.29 0.19
N GLY A 132 4.24 5.33 0.29
CA GLY A 132 5.12 5.89 -0.73
C GLY A 132 5.42 4.89 -1.83
N LEU A 133 5.46 5.38 -3.07
CA LEU A 133 5.65 4.62 -4.30
C LEU A 133 6.77 5.23 -5.14
N ILE A 134 7.56 4.37 -5.75
CA ILE A 134 8.59 4.73 -6.74
C ILE A 134 8.42 3.89 -7.99
N LEU A 135 8.75 4.46 -9.14
CA LEU A 135 8.76 3.74 -10.39
C LEU A 135 10.07 2.96 -10.51
N ARG A 136 9.98 1.67 -10.83
CA ARG A 136 11.12 0.80 -11.11
C ARG A 136 10.85 0.04 -12.40
N GLY A 137 11.55 0.42 -13.47
CA GLY A 137 11.20 -0.02 -14.82
C GLY A 137 9.84 0.53 -15.19
N ASN A 138 8.87 -0.35 -15.40
CA ASN A 138 7.50 0.01 -15.81
C ASN A 138 6.46 -0.18 -14.70
N GLU A 139 6.89 -0.46 -13.47
CA GLU A 139 6.00 -0.83 -12.35
C GLU A 139 6.25 0.04 -11.14
N TYR A 140 5.19 0.48 -10.45
CA TYR A 140 5.34 1.10 -9.13
C TYR A 140 5.54 0.02 -8.07
N ILE A 141 6.52 0.26 -7.21
CA ILE A 141 6.76 -0.54 -6.01
C ILE A 141 6.69 0.35 -4.78
N PRO A 142 6.24 -0.20 -3.63
CA PRO A 142 6.23 0.55 -2.40
C PRO A 142 7.64 0.61 -1.80
N ASN A 143 8.06 1.81 -1.41
CA ASN A 143 9.40 2.05 -0.85
C ASN A 143 9.37 2.54 0.60
N THR A 144 8.26 3.15 1.04
CA THR A 144 8.12 3.66 2.40
C THR A 144 6.67 3.74 2.85
N ILE A 145 6.47 4.01 4.14
CA ILE A 145 5.20 4.43 4.72
C ILE A 145 5.42 5.68 5.56
N LEU A 146 4.44 6.58 5.58
CA LEU A 146 4.52 7.88 6.24
C LEU A 146 3.29 8.08 7.13
N LYS A 147 3.50 8.48 8.38
CA LYS A 147 2.43 8.92 9.28
C LYS A 147 2.16 10.40 9.01
N GLU A 148 1.50 10.67 7.88
CA GLU A 148 1.22 12.01 7.40
C GLU A 148 -0.18 12.10 6.82
N ASP A 149 -0.73 13.32 6.83
CA ASP A 149 -1.92 13.65 6.07
C ASP A 149 -1.53 13.88 4.61
N ILE A 150 -2.03 13.03 3.70
CA ILE A 150 -1.71 13.10 2.28
C ILE A 150 -1.96 14.49 1.68
N ARG A 151 -2.94 15.24 2.18
CA ARG A 151 -3.30 16.58 1.68
C ARG A 151 -2.20 17.63 1.92
N ASN A 152 -1.24 17.33 2.79
CA ASN A 152 -0.11 18.19 3.11
C ASN A 152 1.12 17.86 2.25
N ILE A 153 1.15 16.69 1.61
CA ILE A 153 2.32 16.16 0.90
C ILE A 153 2.04 15.84 -0.57
N THR A 154 0.92 16.34 -1.11
CA THR A 154 0.56 16.26 -2.53
C THR A 154 0.01 17.60 -3.03
N PRO A 155 -0.01 17.84 -4.35
CA PRO A 155 -0.75 18.95 -4.93
C PRO A 155 -2.23 18.94 -4.51
N LYS A 156 -2.83 20.13 -4.45
CA LYS A 156 -4.23 20.31 -4.08
C LYS A 156 -5.08 20.59 -5.33
N PRO A 157 -6.22 19.89 -5.51
CA PRO A 157 -6.69 18.76 -4.70
C PRO A 157 -5.92 17.46 -5.02
N PRO A 158 -5.73 16.56 -4.04
CA PRO A 158 -5.24 15.22 -4.33
C PRO A 158 -6.23 14.45 -5.22
N GLY A 159 -5.73 13.47 -5.96
CA GLY A 159 -6.57 12.53 -6.69
C GLY A 159 -7.45 11.74 -5.72
N LYS A 160 -8.74 11.64 -6.03
CA LYS A 160 -9.73 10.93 -5.20
C LYS A 160 -9.89 9.51 -5.69
N ILE A 161 -9.45 8.54 -4.90
CA ILE A 161 -9.62 7.12 -5.19
C ILE A 161 -11.10 6.78 -5.07
N PHE A 162 -11.66 6.12 -6.09
CA PHE A 162 -13.05 5.67 -6.09
C PHE A 162 -13.20 4.17 -6.28
N ALA A 163 -12.17 3.48 -6.80
CA ALA A 163 -12.11 2.03 -6.86
C ALA A 163 -10.70 1.53 -6.58
N ILE A 164 -10.59 0.37 -5.94
CA ILE A 164 -9.32 -0.36 -5.81
C ILE A 164 -9.53 -1.79 -6.27
N PHE A 165 -8.77 -2.19 -7.28
CA PHE A 165 -8.75 -3.57 -7.75
C PHE A 165 -7.54 -4.31 -7.21
N ARG A 166 -7.67 -5.61 -7.01
CA ARG A 166 -6.60 -6.49 -6.51
C ARG A 166 -6.55 -7.81 -7.28
N LYS A 167 -5.33 -8.31 -7.50
CA LYS A 167 -5.05 -9.66 -8.01
C LYS A 167 -3.74 -10.20 -7.44
N PRO A 168 -3.55 -11.53 -7.42
CA PRO A 168 -2.21 -12.12 -7.37
C PRO A 168 -1.37 -11.65 -8.58
N ILE A 169 -0.07 -11.42 -8.38
CA ILE A 169 0.83 -10.95 -9.47
C ILE A 169 0.85 -11.91 -10.66
N ARG A 170 0.68 -13.21 -10.40
CA ARG A 170 0.71 -14.27 -11.42
C ARG A 170 -0.58 -14.37 -12.25
N GLN A 171 -1.63 -13.65 -11.88
CA GLN A 171 -2.87 -13.62 -12.66
C GLN A 171 -2.82 -12.46 -13.65
N ASP A 172 -3.38 -12.66 -14.84
CA ASP A 172 -3.42 -11.62 -15.86
C ASP A 172 -4.44 -10.53 -15.48
N LYS A 173 -5.61 -10.95 -14.99
CA LYS A 173 -6.75 -10.06 -14.71
C LYS A 173 -6.97 -9.78 -13.23
N TYR A 174 -7.46 -8.59 -12.95
CA TYR A 174 -8.02 -8.17 -11.68
C TYR A 174 -9.35 -8.87 -11.44
N THR A 175 -9.42 -9.66 -10.36
CA THR A 175 -10.58 -10.49 -10.00
C THR A 175 -11.28 -10.02 -8.73
N GLU A 176 -10.68 -9.07 -7.99
CA GLU A 176 -11.24 -8.54 -6.75
C GLU A 176 -11.40 -7.00 -6.82
N LEU A 177 -12.58 -6.50 -6.45
CA LEU A 177 -12.83 -5.07 -6.15
C LEU A 177 -12.82 -4.88 -4.63
N THR A 178 -11.69 -4.40 -4.08
CA THR A 178 -11.49 -4.29 -2.62
C THR A 178 -12.01 -2.99 -2.03
N PHE A 179 -12.19 -1.97 -2.86
CA PHE A 179 -12.81 -0.72 -2.45
C PHE A 179 -13.68 -0.16 -3.56
N ARG A 180 -14.84 0.36 -3.17
CA ARG A 180 -15.75 1.18 -3.98
C ARG A 180 -16.19 2.36 -3.14
N ASN A 181 -16.09 3.56 -3.70
CA ASN A 181 -16.71 4.73 -3.08
C ASN A 181 -18.23 4.62 -3.25
N GLY A 182 -18.96 4.49 -2.14
CA GLY A 182 -20.37 4.07 -2.12
C GLY A 182 -21.32 4.87 -2.99
N ASN A 183 -20.98 6.12 -3.31
CA ASN A 183 -21.80 6.98 -4.17
C ASN A 183 -21.56 6.78 -5.67
N ILE A 184 -20.64 5.90 -6.08
CA ILE A 184 -20.23 5.73 -7.48
C ILE A 184 -20.50 4.30 -7.91
N ASP A 185 -21.40 4.11 -8.86
CA ASP A 185 -21.51 2.86 -9.63
C ASP A 185 -20.27 2.69 -10.49
N ILE A 186 -19.46 1.67 -10.16
CA ILE A 186 -18.26 1.35 -10.95
C ILE A 186 -18.73 0.61 -12.19
N THR A 187 -18.98 1.37 -13.26
CA THR A 187 -19.29 0.81 -14.58
C THR A 187 -18.05 0.81 -15.46
N LYS A 188 -18.09 0.05 -16.56
CA LYS A 188 -17.01 0.01 -17.56
C LYS A 188 -16.62 1.42 -18.07
N LYS A 189 -17.59 2.33 -18.17
CA LYS A 189 -17.38 3.72 -18.63
C LYS A 189 -16.57 4.56 -17.65
N CYS A 190 -16.49 4.15 -16.38
CA CYS A 190 -15.76 4.85 -15.34
C CYS A 190 -14.29 4.46 -15.28
N LEU A 191 -13.84 3.45 -16.04
CA LEU A 191 -12.48 2.95 -16.00
C LEU A 191 -11.69 3.40 -17.24
N PRO A 192 -10.38 3.69 -17.09
CA PRO A 192 -9.50 3.88 -18.23
C PRO A 192 -9.48 2.62 -19.14
N PRO A 193 -9.41 2.77 -20.48
CA PRO A 193 -9.41 1.64 -21.41
C PRO A 193 -8.35 0.58 -21.09
N ASP A 194 -7.12 1.01 -20.83
CA ASP A 194 -5.98 0.13 -20.50
C ASP A 194 -6.22 -0.71 -19.24
N LEU A 195 -6.97 -0.18 -18.27
CA LEU A 195 -7.34 -0.93 -17.08
C LEU A 195 -8.50 -1.89 -17.37
N LEU A 196 -9.45 -1.49 -18.22
CA LEU A 196 -10.60 -2.32 -18.55
C LEU A 196 -10.21 -3.66 -19.18
N GLU A 197 -9.16 -3.68 -20.01
CA GLU A 197 -8.60 -4.91 -20.59
C GLU A 197 -8.00 -5.86 -19.53
N LYS A 198 -7.57 -5.30 -18.40
CA LYS A 198 -6.96 -6.02 -17.27
C LYS A 198 -7.96 -6.40 -16.20
N VAL A 199 -9.24 -6.03 -16.28
CA VAL A 199 -10.25 -6.34 -15.26
C VAL A 199 -11.14 -7.49 -15.71
N ASP A 200 -11.42 -8.43 -14.80
CA ASP A 200 -12.44 -9.45 -15.03
C ASP A 200 -13.82 -8.81 -15.06
N MET A 201 -14.49 -8.93 -16.21
CA MET A 201 -15.78 -8.29 -16.44
C MET A 201 -16.90 -8.80 -15.54
N SER A 202 -16.75 -10.00 -14.95
CA SER A 202 -17.70 -10.56 -13.98
C SER A 202 -17.85 -9.68 -12.72
N ILE A 203 -16.82 -8.87 -12.39
CA ILE A 203 -16.85 -7.92 -11.27
C ILE A 203 -17.98 -6.89 -11.43
N PHE A 204 -18.38 -6.56 -12.66
CA PHE A 204 -19.44 -5.58 -12.92
C PHE A 204 -20.84 -6.20 -12.97
N VAL A 205 -20.98 -7.52 -12.82
CA VAL A 205 -22.24 -8.24 -13.06
C VAL A 205 -23.09 -8.40 -11.80
N SER A 206 -22.60 -7.97 -10.63
CA SER A 206 -23.39 -8.03 -9.38
C SER A 206 -24.35 -6.84 -9.25
N GLU A 207 -25.47 -6.87 -9.99
CA GLU A 207 -26.81 -6.38 -9.60
C GLU A 207 -27.84 -6.62 -10.72
N THR A 208 -28.18 -7.89 -10.92
CA THR A 208 -29.54 -8.29 -11.30
C THR A 208 -29.93 -9.43 -10.38
N LYS A 209 -30.24 -9.09 -9.13
CA LYS A 209 -31.06 -9.98 -8.30
C LYS A 209 -32.49 -9.46 -8.38
N SER A 210 -33.31 -10.40 -8.83
CA SER A 210 -34.76 -10.37 -9.04
C SER A 210 -35.55 -9.80 -7.88
#